data_AF-A0A3L7QFR7-F1
#
_entry.id   AF-A0A3L7QFR7-F1
#
_cell.length_a   1.000
_cell.length_b   1.000
_cell.length_c   1.000
_cell.angle_alpha   90.00
_cell.angle_beta   90.00
_cell.angle_gamma   90.00
#
_symmetry.space_group_name_H-M   'P 1'
#
loop_
_entity.id
_entity.type
_entity.pdbx_description
1 polymer ?
#
loop_
_entity_poly.entity_id
_entity_poly.type
_entity_poly.pdbx_seq_one_letter_code
_entity_poly.pdbx_strand_id
1 'polypeptide(L)'
;MLILLFSIEVARLNTLRNILESAAYEGARRGIVPGATVEDIQAAALAITQQSQAKDVVITTNPTVITSSTQSLTVSIDVPLASNSWVGKPTDRHMVRSCTLFRERTD
;
A
#
# COMPACT_ATOMS: atom_id res chain seq x y z
N MET A 1 -17.16 21.94 -18.10
CA MET A 1 -16.37 21.98 -16.85
C MET A 1 -16.40 20.66 -16.08
N LEU A 2 -17.53 19.94 -16.02
CA LEU A 2 -17.63 18.67 -15.28
C LEU A 2 -16.69 17.56 -15.78
N ILE A 3 -16.53 17.42 -17.11
CA ILE A 3 -15.62 16.44 -17.72
C ILE A 3 -14.18 16.69 -17.28
N LEU A 4 -13.73 17.95 -17.26
CA LEU A 4 -12.38 18.31 -16.83
C LEU A 4 -12.13 17.94 -15.36
N LEU A 5 -13.08 18.24 -14.46
CA LEU A 5 -12.99 17.87 -13.05
C LEU A 5 -12.92 16.36 -12.87
N PHE A 6 -13.72 15.61 -13.64
CA PHE A 6 -13.68 14.15 -13.61
C PHE A 6 -12.36 13.60 -14.15
N SER A 7 -11.81 14.16 -15.23
CA SER A 7 -10.51 13.77 -15.77
C SER A 7 -9.37 14.01 -14.77
N ILE A 8 -9.38 15.15 -14.07
CA ILE A 8 -8.41 15.45 -13.00
C ILE A 8 -8.55 14.42 -11.86
N GLU A 9 -9.77 14.11 -11.45
CA GLU A 9 -10.02 13.14 -10.38
C GLU A 9 -9.54 11.74 -10.77
N VAL A 10 -9.83 11.28 -11.98
CA VAL A 10 -9.35 9.99 -12.48
C VAL A 10 -7.82 9.95 -12.54
N ALA A 11 -7.19 11.02 -13.05
CA ALA A 11 -5.74 11.12 -13.10
C ALA A 11 -5.12 11.04 -11.69
N ARG A 12 -5.65 11.80 -10.73
CA ARG A 12 -5.16 11.79 -9.34
C ARG A 12 -5.37 10.44 -8.65
N LEU A 13 -6.53 9.80 -8.83
CA LEU A 13 -6.78 8.47 -8.28
C LEU A 13 -5.87 7.41 -8.92
N ASN A 14 -5.51 7.57 -10.20
CA ASN A 14 -4.53 6.70 -10.86
C ASN A 14 -3.12 6.91 -10.32
N THR A 15 -2.72 8.16 -10.01
CA THR A 15 -1.47 8.45 -9.31
C THR A 15 -1.47 7.81 -7.92
N LEU A 16 -2.54 7.96 -7.15
CA LEU A 16 -2.69 7.34 -5.83
C LEU A 16 -2.53 5.81 -5.93
N ARG A 17 -3.21 5.17 -6.89
CA ARG A 17 -3.07 3.74 -7.16
C ARG A 17 -1.62 3.30 -7.34
N ASN A 18 -0.86 3.98 -8.19
CA ASN A 18 0.54 3.66 -8.45
C ASN A 18 1.42 3.83 -7.20
N ILE A 19 1.10 4.83 -6.37
CA ILE A 19 1.80 5.05 -5.10
C ILE A 19 1.52 3.90 -4.12
N LEU A 20 0.27 3.43 -4.02
CA LEU A 20 -0.07 2.29 -3.17
C LEU A 20 0.62 1.00 -3.65
N GLU A 21 0.72 0.78 -4.97
CA GLU A 21 1.50 -0.33 -5.54
C GLU A 21 2.98 -0.24 -5.16
N SER A 22 3.57 0.95 -5.32
CA SER A 22 4.98 1.19 -4.97
C SER A 22 5.25 1.02 -3.46
N ALA A 23 4.33 1.49 -2.62
CA ALA A 23 4.41 1.35 -1.18
C ALA A 23 4.25 -0.11 -0.73
N ALA A 24 3.34 -0.87 -1.35
CA ALA A 24 3.17 -2.30 -1.08
C ALA A 24 4.44 -3.07 -1.47
N TYR A 25 5.01 -2.75 -2.62
CA TYR A 25 6.28 -3.31 -3.06
C TYR A 25 7.42 -2.99 -2.09
N GLU A 26 7.59 -1.72 -1.67
CA GLU A 26 8.72 -1.37 -0.80
C GLU A 26 8.56 -1.94 0.62
N GLY A 27 7.32 -2.00 1.13
CA GLY A 27 7.02 -2.75 2.35
C GLY A 27 7.43 -4.22 2.22
N ALA A 28 7.03 -4.88 1.14
CA ALA A 28 7.39 -6.29 0.90
C ALA A 28 8.91 -6.45 0.76
N ARG A 29 9.58 -5.54 0.05
CA ARG A 29 11.03 -5.54 -0.17
C ARG A 29 11.80 -5.41 1.14
N ARG A 30 11.35 -4.55 2.04
CA ARG A 30 11.95 -4.41 3.38
C ARG A 30 11.76 -5.67 4.22
N GLY A 31 10.62 -6.33 4.09
CA GLY A 31 10.23 -7.49 4.90
C GLY A 31 10.81 -8.84 4.49
N ILE A 32 11.29 -8.98 3.25
CA ILE A 32 11.96 -10.22 2.79
C ILE A 32 13.39 -10.36 3.32
N VAL A 33 13.96 -9.31 3.92
CA VAL A 33 15.30 -9.33 4.50
C VAL A 33 15.29 -10.13 5.82
N PRO A 34 16.26 -11.03 6.05
CA PRO A 34 16.41 -11.70 7.33
C PRO A 34 16.47 -10.73 8.52
N GLY A 35 15.69 -11.01 9.56
CA GLY A 35 15.59 -10.15 10.75
C GLY A 35 14.64 -8.96 10.63
N ALA A 36 13.99 -8.74 9.47
CA ALA A 36 12.97 -7.71 9.34
C ALA A 36 11.72 -8.02 10.19
N THR A 37 11.15 -6.96 10.77
CA THR A 37 9.93 -6.99 11.59
C THR A 37 8.71 -6.47 10.82
N VAL A 38 7.52 -6.58 11.40
CA VAL A 38 6.31 -5.99 10.80
C VAL A 38 6.35 -4.47 10.89
N GLU A 39 6.95 -3.93 11.94
CA GLU A 39 7.18 -2.51 12.14
C GLU A 39 8.09 -1.93 11.05
N ASP A 40 9.14 -2.66 10.65
CA ASP A 40 9.99 -2.26 9.52
C ASP A 40 9.22 -2.13 8.21
N ILE A 41 8.32 -3.10 7.95
CA ILE A 41 7.48 -3.11 6.74
C ILE A 41 6.51 -1.94 6.75
N GLN A 42 5.84 -1.72 7.88
CA GLN A 42 4.91 -0.61 8.05
C GLN A 42 5.63 0.73 7.89
N ALA A 43 6.82 0.91 8.47
CA ALA A 43 7.61 2.12 8.33
C ALA A 43 8.00 2.37 6.87
N ALA A 44 8.45 1.34 6.15
CA ALA A 44 8.83 1.46 4.73
C ALA A 44 7.64 1.81 3.83
N ALA A 45 6.51 1.10 3.98
CA ALA A 45 5.29 1.40 3.24
C ALA A 45 4.72 2.78 3.59
N LEU A 46 4.77 3.18 4.86
CA LEU A 46 4.28 4.47 5.33
C LEU A 46 5.13 5.64 4.78
N ALA A 47 6.45 5.47 4.68
CA ALA A 47 7.34 6.48 4.12
C ALA A 47 6.98 6.85 2.66
N ILE A 48 6.44 5.89 1.89
CA ILE A 48 5.97 6.13 0.52
C ILE A 48 4.57 6.75 0.51
N THR A 49 3.63 6.26 1.33
CA THR A 49 2.25 6.76 1.32
C THR A 49 2.09 8.15 1.95
N GLN A 50 2.95 8.54 2.90
CA GLN A 50 2.95 9.88 3.49
C GLN A 50 3.26 10.98 2.47
N GLN A 51 4.06 10.67 1.44
CA GLN A 51 4.39 11.62 0.37
C GLN A 51 3.18 11.95 -0.52
N SER A 52 2.15 11.09 -0.55
CA SER A 52 1.02 11.21 -1.47
C SER A 52 -0.24 11.82 -0.86
N GLN A 53 -0.19 12.27 0.39
CA GLN A 53 -1.34 12.77 1.15
C GLN A 53 -2.53 11.78 1.16
N ALA A 54 -2.24 10.48 1.06
CA ALA A 54 -3.27 9.45 1.18
C ALA A 54 -3.87 9.50 2.60
N LYS A 55 -5.20 9.40 2.69
CA LYS A 55 -5.93 9.45 3.97
C LYS A 55 -6.39 8.06 4.37
N ASP A 56 -6.45 7.83 5.68
CA ASP A 56 -6.96 6.59 6.29
C ASP A 56 -6.29 5.33 5.72
N VAL A 57 -4.96 5.41 5.56
CA VAL A 57 -4.16 4.31 5.02
C VAL A 57 -4.09 3.17 6.05
N VAL A 58 -4.48 1.98 5.63
CA VAL A 58 -4.37 0.75 6.41
C VAL A 58 -3.34 -0.16 5.75
N ILE A 59 -2.29 -0.51 6.48
CA ILE A 59 -1.23 -1.41 6.01
C ILE A 59 -1.36 -2.73 6.76
N THR A 60 -1.43 -3.83 6.03
CA THR A 60 -1.53 -5.19 6.56
C THR A 60 -0.47 -6.08 5.94
N THR A 61 -0.02 -7.06 6.72
CA THR A 61 0.98 -8.04 6.32
C THR A 61 0.43 -9.44 6.48
N ASN A 62 0.81 -10.32 5.55
CA ASN A 62 0.56 -11.76 5.64
C ASN A 62 1.87 -12.50 5.30
N PRO A 63 2.47 -13.24 6.25
CA PRO A 63 1.99 -13.47 7.62
C PRO A 63 2.08 -12.24 8.53
N THR A 64 1.26 -12.22 9.59
CA THR A 64 1.26 -11.15 10.62
C THR A 64 2.45 -11.22 11.57
N VAL A 65 3.19 -12.33 11.58
CA VAL A 65 4.44 -12.50 12.31
C VAL A 65 5.47 -13.08 11.35
N ILE A 66 6.66 -12.47 11.32
CA ILE A 66 7.75 -12.86 10.42
C ILE A 66 8.77 -13.63 11.23
N THR A 67 9.06 -14.85 10.81
CA THR A 67 10.05 -15.73 11.41
C THR A 67 11.09 -16.13 10.38
N SER A 68 12.12 -16.86 10.80
CA SER A 68 13.10 -17.47 9.88
C SER A 68 12.48 -18.48 8.92
N SER A 69 11.32 -19.06 9.25
CA SER A 69 10.62 -20.03 8.41
C SER A 69 9.63 -19.41 7.43
N THR A 70 9.40 -18.09 7.48
CA THR A 70 8.51 -17.40 6.55
C THR A 70 9.09 -17.46 5.13
N GLN A 71 8.40 -18.08 4.19
CA GLN A 71 8.90 -18.24 2.80
C GLN A 71 8.50 -17.09 1.88
N SER A 72 7.32 -16.53 2.12
CA SER A 72 6.79 -15.41 1.35
C SER A 72 6.09 -14.44 2.27
N LEU A 73 6.05 -13.19 1.82
CA LEU A 73 5.44 -12.09 2.53
C LEU A 73 4.57 -11.33 1.54
N THR A 74 3.32 -11.11 1.93
CA THR A 74 2.40 -10.23 1.23
C THR A 74 2.18 -8.98 2.06
N VAL A 75 2.35 -7.82 1.44
CA VAL A 75 2.00 -6.53 2.02
C VAL A 75 0.80 -6.00 1.25
N SER A 76 -0.25 -5.62 1.97
CA SER A 76 -1.48 -5.06 1.41
C SER A 76 -1.73 -3.69 2.01
N ILE A 77 -1.99 -2.72 1.15
CA ILE A 77 -2.31 -1.35 1.50
C ILE A 77 -3.72 -1.05 1.02
N ASP A 78 -4.53 -0.54 1.93
CA ASP A 78 -5.92 -0.20 1.71
C ASP A 78 -6.15 1.29 2.03
N VAL A 79 -6.92 1.96 1.18
CA VAL A 79 -7.42 3.31 1.43
C VAL A 79 -8.90 3.40 1.04
N PRO A 80 -9.75 4.03 1.87
CA PRO A 80 -11.14 4.28 1.50
C PRO A 80 -11.21 5.37 0.42
N LEU A 81 -11.98 5.12 -0.65
CA LEU A 81 -12.19 6.12 -1.70
C LEU A 81 -12.99 7.32 -1.19
N ALA A 82 -13.85 7.13 -0.18
CA ALA A 82 -14.63 8.21 0.43
C ALA A 82 -13.74 9.33 1.00
N SER A 83 -12.67 8.98 1.71
CA SER A 83 -11.72 9.95 2.28
C SER A 83 -10.73 10.50 1.26
N ASN A 84 -10.51 9.77 0.17
CA ASN A 84 -9.49 10.08 -0.81
C ASN A 84 -10.02 10.66 -2.12
N SER A 85 -11.34 10.80 -2.33
CA SER A 85 -11.95 11.36 -3.55
C SER A 85 -12.29 12.85 -3.41
N TRP A 86 -12.11 13.64 -4.47
CA TRP A 86 -12.48 15.07 -4.47
C TRP A 86 -13.89 15.36 -5.01
N VAL A 87 -14.40 14.48 -5.87
CA VAL A 87 -15.72 14.63 -6.49
C VAL A 87 -16.74 13.69 -5.80
N GLY A 88 -16.42 13.31 -4.56
CA GLY A 88 -16.96 12.15 -3.87
C GLY A 88 -18.48 12.14 -3.68
N LYS A 89 -19.06 10.96 -3.90
CA LYS A 89 -20.22 10.47 -3.14
C LYS A 89 -19.72 9.53 -2.03
N PRO A 90 -20.43 9.37 -0.90
CA PRO A 90 -20.07 8.36 0.09
C PRO A 90 -20.30 6.98 -0.55
N THR A 91 -19.21 6.29 -0.87
CA THR A 91 -19.23 4.88 -1.24
C THR A 91 -18.29 4.15 -0.31
N ASP A 92 -18.69 3.00 0.20
CA ASP A 92 -17.84 2.13 1.03
C ASP A 92 -16.79 1.37 0.19
N ARG A 93 -16.37 1.96 -0.93
CA ARG A 93 -15.39 1.37 -1.83
C ARG A 93 -13.99 1.70 -1.37
N HIS A 94 -13.15 0.69 -1.44
CA HIS A 94 -11.78 0.70 -1.01
C HIS A 94 -10.86 0.49 -2.21
N MET A 95 -9.72 1.17 -2.20
CA MET A 95 -8.65 0.95 -3.18
C MET A 95 -7.53 0.18 -2.51
N VAL A 96 -7.51 -1.12 -2.77
CA VAL A 96 -6.54 -2.05 -2.21
C VAL A 96 -5.44 -2.35 -3.22
N ARG A 97 -4.19 -2.35 -2.78
CA ARG A 97 -3.02 -2.81 -3.54
C ARG A 97 -2.16 -3.71 -2.70
N SER A 98 -1.63 -4.76 -3.32
CA SER A 98 -0.81 -5.72 -2.62
C SER A 98 0.38 -6.15 -3.47
N CYS A 99 1.45 -6.53 -2.78
CA CYS A 99 2.64 -7.12 -3.38
C CYS A 99 3.06 -8.32 -2.55
N THR A 100 3.35 -9.43 -3.22
CA THR A 100 3.89 -10.64 -2.59
C THR A 100 5.30 -10.86 -3.11
N LEU A 101 6.26 -10.98 -2.19
CA LEU A 101 7.65 -11.33 -2.50
C LEU A 101 8.08 -12.57 -1.73
N PHE A 102 9.06 -13.29 -2.28
CA PHE A 102 9.69 -14.44 -1.62
C PHE A 102 10.87 -13.97 -0.78
N ARG A 103 11.05 -14.60 0.38
CA ARG A 103 12.14 -14.28 1.30
C ARG A 103 13.49 -14.63 0.68
N GLU A 104 14.51 -13.82 0.97
CA GLU A 104 15.88 -14.15 0.59
C GLU A 104 16.33 -15.38 1.39
N ARG A 105 16.62 -16.49 0.71
CA ARG A 105 17.06 -17.73 1.35
C ARG A 105 18.53 -17.56 1.76
N THR A 106 18.78 -17.60 3.06
CA THR A 106 20.11 -17.73 3.64
C THR A 106 20.33 -19.21 3.91
N ASP A 107 20.86 -19.92 2.90
CA ASP A 107 21.40 -21.27 3.10
C ASP A 107 22.76 -21.21 3.81
#